data_AF-A0A7Y4QGV2-F1
#
_entry.id   AF-A0A7Y4QGV2-F1
#
_cell.length_a   1.000
_cell.length_b   1.000
_cell.length_c   1.000
_cell.angle_alpha   90.00
_cell.angle_beta   90.00
_cell.angle_gamma   90.00
#
_symmetry.space_group_name_H-M   'P 1'
#
loop_
_entity.id
_entity.type
_entity.pdbx_description
1 polymer ?
#
loop_
_entity_poly.entity_id
_entity_poly.type
_entity_poly.pdbx_seq_one_letter_code
_entity_poly.pdbx_strand_id
1 'polypeptide(L)'
;MKPLTQYGRMAEKHWREHRPKMVRELEQTGRLHQMLLEAEEKTKDEMATLRTDLMQRGSTAQQAQDQAWEMVREKYVLLPPEE
;
A
#
# COMPACT_ATOMS: atom_id res chain seq x y z
N MET A 1 -1.35 -19.63 2.83
CA MET A 1 -1.44 -18.16 2.86
C MET A 1 -0.77 -17.60 1.62
N LYS A 2 -1.38 -16.62 0.95
CA LYS A 2 -0.75 -15.91 -0.19
C LYS A 2 0.43 -15.09 0.35
N PRO A 3 1.63 -15.18 -0.24
CA PRO A 3 2.79 -14.42 0.24
C PRO A 3 2.62 -12.94 -0.06
N LEU A 4 3.05 -12.08 0.86
CA LEU A 4 3.08 -10.64 0.65
C LEU A 4 4.11 -10.26 -0.41
N THR A 5 3.73 -9.40 -1.35
CA THR A 5 4.68 -8.81 -2.30
C THR A 5 5.44 -7.62 -1.67
N GLN A 6 6.18 -6.88 -2.48
CA GLN A 6 6.95 -5.72 -2.02
C GLN A 6 6.08 -4.69 -1.27
N TYR A 7 4.88 -4.37 -1.80
CA TYR A 7 3.99 -3.39 -1.15
C TYR A 7 3.46 -3.89 0.20
N GLY A 8 3.10 -5.17 0.30
CA GLY A 8 2.63 -5.76 1.56
C GLY A 8 3.71 -5.77 2.64
N ARG A 9 4.96 -6.11 2.28
CA ARG A 9 6.09 -6.05 3.23
C ARG A 9 6.45 -4.62 3.62
N MET A 10 6.34 -3.68 2.70
CA MET A 10 6.57 -2.27 2.98
C MET A 10 5.50 -1.72 3.92
N ALA A 11 4.23 -2.08 3.70
CA ALA A 11 3.13 -1.73 4.60
C ALA A 11 3.37 -2.32 5.99
N GLU A 12 3.76 -3.60 6.07
CA GLU A 12 4.03 -4.25 7.35
C GLU A 12 5.12 -3.50 8.14
N LYS A 13 6.25 -3.22 7.51
CA LYS A 13 7.35 -2.50 8.15
C LYS A 13 6.88 -1.11 8.62
N HIS A 14 6.22 -0.36 7.74
CA HIS A 14 5.76 0.99 8.06
C HIS A 14 4.76 0.99 9.22
N TRP A 15 3.75 0.10 9.17
CA TRP A 15 2.71 0.01 10.19
C TRP A 15 3.29 -0.40 11.54
N ARG A 16 4.28 -1.31 11.58
CA ARG A 16 4.95 -1.69 12.83
C ARG A 16 5.70 -0.51 13.45
N GLU A 17 6.29 0.36 12.64
CA GLU A 17 7.04 1.52 13.09
C GLU A 17 6.14 2.70 13.50
N HIS A 18 5.06 2.96 12.76
CA HIS A 18 4.26 4.19 12.90
C HIS A 18 2.86 3.98 13.47
N ARG A 19 2.37 2.74 13.46
CA ARG A 19 1.04 2.35 13.96
C ARG A 19 1.08 1.08 14.83
N PRO A 20 1.95 1.00 15.86
CA PRO A 20 2.15 -0.21 16.65
C PRO A 20 0.87 -0.68 17.39
N LYS A 21 -0.01 0.23 17.84
CA LYS A 21 -1.28 -0.16 18.48
C LYS A 21 -2.18 -0.88 17.47
N MET A 22 -2.35 -0.32 16.28
CA MET A 22 -3.13 -0.93 15.20
C MET A 22 -2.58 -2.31 14.82
N VAL A 23 -1.26 -2.43 14.64
CA VAL A 23 -0.64 -3.73 14.31
C VAL A 23 -0.89 -4.75 15.42
N ARG A 24 -0.72 -4.37 16.68
CA ARG A 24 -0.94 -5.25 17.82
C ARG A 24 -2.39 -5.77 17.87
N GLU A 25 -3.38 -4.92 17.62
CA GLU A 25 -4.79 -5.32 17.55
C GLU A 25 -5.06 -6.30 16.40
N LEU A 26 -4.48 -6.02 15.22
CA LEU A 26 -4.59 -6.90 14.05
C LEU A 26 -3.89 -8.24 14.26
N GLU A 27 -2.77 -8.29 14.99
CA GLU A 27 -2.09 -9.53 15.36
C GLU A 27 -2.92 -10.33 16.38
N GLN A 28 -3.48 -9.67 17.40
CA GLN A 28 -4.34 -10.31 18.40
C GLN A 28 -5.59 -10.94 17.79
N THR A 29 -6.16 -10.29 16.77
CA THR A 29 -7.31 -10.81 16.03
C THR A 29 -6.94 -11.75 14.88
N GLY A 30 -5.64 -11.97 14.62
CA GLY A 30 -5.16 -12.80 13.51
C GLY A 30 -5.42 -12.22 12.12
N ARG A 31 -5.77 -10.94 12.02
CA ARG A 31 -6.16 -10.25 10.78
C ARG A 31 -5.02 -9.48 10.11
N LEU A 32 -3.86 -9.35 10.74
CA LEU A 32 -2.74 -8.57 10.20
C LEU A 32 -2.38 -8.98 8.77
N HIS A 33 -2.15 -10.28 8.53
CA HIS A 33 -1.76 -10.77 7.20
C HIS A 33 -2.83 -10.46 6.13
N GLN A 34 -4.10 -10.61 6.47
CA GLN A 34 -5.21 -10.29 5.57
C GLN A 34 -5.26 -8.79 5.24
N MET A 35 -5.08 -7.93 6.24
CA MET A 35 -5.05 -6.47 6.04
C MET A 35 -3.86 -6.04 5.17
N LEU A 36 -2.70 -6.65 5.35
CA LEU A 36 -1.52 -6.38 4.51
C LEU A 36 -1.72 -6.84 3.07
N LEU A 37 -2.37 -8.00 2.87
CA LEU A 37 -2.78 -8.47 1.55
C LEU A 37 -3.76 -7.49 0.88
N GLU A 38 -4.77 -7.04 1.62
CA GLU A 38 -5.76 -6.09 1.12
C GLU A 38 -5.11 -4.74 0.76
N ALA A 39 -4.20 -4.25 1.60
CA ALA A 39 -3.45 -3.02 1.35
C ALA A 39 -2.62 -3.13 0.06
N GLU A 40 -1.93 -4.24 -0.17
CA GLU A 40 -1.16 -4.41 -1.42
C GLU A 40 -2.03 -4.57 -2.66
N GLU A 41 -3.17 -5.25 -2.56
CA GLU A 41 -4.09 -5.45 -3.68
C GLU A 41 -4.72 -4.12 -4.09
N LYS A 42 -5.25 -3.36 -3.12
CA LYS A 42 -5.77 -2.01 -3.38
C LYS A 42 -4.71 -1.07 -3.97
N THR A 43 -3.49 -1.13 -3.45
CA THR A 43 -2.37 -0.34 -3.99
C THR A 43 -2.11 -0.69 -5.45
N LYS A 44 -2.04 -1.98 -5.80
CA LYS A 44 -1.78 -2.42 -7.18
C LYS A 44 -2.90 -2.03 -8.13
N ASP A 45 -4.15 -2.23 -7.73
CA ASP A 45 -5.31 -1.94 -8.58
C ASP A 45 -5.46 -0.44 -8.83
N GLU A 46 -5.31 0.39 -7.80
CA GLU A 46 -5.38 1.84 -7.93
C GLU A 46 -4.17 2.38 -8.71
N MET A 47 -2.96 1.86 -8.49
CA MET A 47 -1.79 2.22 -9.30
C MET A 47 -1.96 1.85 -10.77
N ALA A 48 -2.49 0.67 -11.09
CA ALA A 48 -2.70 0.25 -12.47
C ALA A 48 -3.69 1.19 -13.20
N THR A 49 -4.72 1.63 -12.48
CA THR A 49 -5.71 2.60 -12.98
C THR A 49 -5.07 3.97 -13.21
N LEU A 50 -4.38 4.52 -12.20
CA LEU A 50 -3.71 5.82 -12.29
C LEU A 50 -2.62 5.84 -13.36
N ARG A 51 -1.82 4.78 -13.45
CA ARG A 51 -0.76 4.68 -14.45
C ARG A 51 -1.34 4.73 -15.87
N THR A 52 -2.45 4.02 -16.11
CA THR A 52 -3.13 4.03 -17.41
C THR A 52 -3.63 5.44 -17.77
N ASP A 53 -4.29 6.13 -16.83
CA ASP A 53 -4.77 7.51 -17.03
C ASP A 53 -3.60 8.49 -17.28
N LEU A 54 -2.52 8.39 -16.50
CA LEU A 54 -1.34 9.24 -16.67
C LEU A 54 -0.64 9.01 -18.02
N MET A 55 -0.53 7.75 -18.46
CA MET A 55 0.02 7.43 -19.78
C MET A 55 -0.86 7.99 -20.91
N GLN A 56 -2.18 7.94 -20.77
CA GLN A 56 -3.10 8.56 -21.74
C GLN A 56 -2.94 10.09 -21.81
N ARG A 57 -2.52 10.72 -20.71
CA ARG A 57 -2.22 12.16 -20.64
C ARG A 57 -0.81 12.51 -21.12
N GLY A 58 -0.04 11.53 -21.61
CA GLY A 58 1.29 11.74 -22.19
C GLY A 58 2.46 11.49 -21.23
N SER A 59 2.22 11.04 -20.00
CA SER A 59 3.31 10.62 -19.11
C SER A 59 4.00 9.36 -19.63
N THR A 60 5.32 9.29 -19.48
CA THR A 60 6.06 8.04 -19.72
C THR A 60 5.66 6.97 -18.70
N ALA A 61 5.91 5.70 -19.01
CA ALA A 61 5.61 4.60 -18.09
C ALA A 61 6.28 4.77 -16.71
N GLN A 62 7.52 5.27 -16.68
CA GLN A 62 8.24 5.55 -15.43
C GLN A 62 7.60 6.70 -14.64
N GLN A 63 7.33 7.84 -15.29
CA GLN A 63 6.66 8.97 -14.65
C GLN A 63 5.28 8.59 -14.12
N ALA A 64 4.51 7.83 -14.90
CA ALA A 64 3.19 7.36 -14.52
C ALA A 64 3.25 6.40 -13.32
N GLN A 65 4.26 5.53 -13.27
CA GLN A 65 4.52 4.65 -12.13
C GLN A 65 4.84 5.45 -10.86
N ASP A 66 5.78 6.40 -10.95
CA ASP A 66 6.23 7.20 -9.82
C ASP A 66 5.10 8.09 -9.28
N GLN A 67 4.38 8.79 -10.17
CA GLN A 67 3.24 9.63 -9.80
C GLN A 67 2.09 8.80 -9.20
N ALA A 68 1.75 7.65 -9.80
CA ALA A 68 0.72 6.78 -9.25
C ALA A 68 1.08 6.30 -7.84
N TRP A 69 2.35 5.96 -7.60
CA TRP A 69 2.83 5.57 -6.28
C TRP A 69 2.65 6.67 -5.25
N GLU A 70 3.08 7.90 -5.55
CA GLU A 70 2.93 9.05 -4.65
C GLU A 70 1.46 9.28 -4.26
N MET A 71 0.53 9.09 -5.18
CA MET A 71 -0.91 9.30 -4.95
C MET A 71 -1.57 8.24 -4.06
N VAL A 72 -1.05 7.01 -4.04
CA VAL A 72 -1.69 5.89 -3.30
C VAL A 72 -0.94 5.47 -2.05
N ARG A 73 0.36 5.77 -1.94
CA ARG A 73 1.21 5.23 -0.89
C ARG A 73 0.67 5.56 0.50
N GLU A 74 0.21 6.79 0.74
CA GLU A 74 -0.29 7.24 2.05
C GLU A 74 -1.70 6.74 2.36
N LYS A 75 -2.41 6.16 1.38
CA LYS A 75 -3.77 5.61 1.56
C LYS A 75 -3.78 4.20 2.14
N TYR A 76 -2.79 3.38 1.76
CA TYR A 76 -2.78 1.95 2.09
C TYR A 76 -1.46 1.46 2.68
N VAL A 77 -0.31 1.98 2.24
CA VAL A 77 1.00 1.40 2.60
C VAL A 77 1.68 2.22 3.69
N LEU A 78 1.88 3.51 3.44
CA LEU A 78 2.50 4.49 4.32
C LEU A 78 1.45 5.27 5.10
N LEU A 79 0.59 4.56 5.83
CA LEU A 79 -0.47 5.19 6.63
C LEU A 79 0.14 6.21 7.61
N PRO A 80 -0.52 7.36 7.84
CA PRO A 80 -0.03 8.35 8.79
C PRO A 80 0.10 7.73 10.20
N PRO A 81 1.01 8.24 11.04
CA PRO A 81 1.17 7.77 12.41
C PRO A 81 -0.14 7.81 13.18
N GLU A 82 -0.30 6.89 14.13
CA GLU A 82 -1.45 6.89 15.04
C GLU A 82 -1.33 7.99 16.10
N GLU A 83 -2.44 8.65 16.44
CA GLU A 83 -2.53 9.63 17.54
C GLU A 83 -2.47 8.97 18.94
#